data_AF-A0A4Q1V5P6-F1
#
_entry.id   AF-A0A4Q1V5P6-F1
#
_cell.length_a   1.000
_cell.length_b   1.000
_cell.length_c   1.000
_cell.angle_alpha   90.00
_cell.angle_beta   90.00
_cell.angle_gamma   90.00
#
_symmetry.space_group_name_H-M   'P 1'
#
loop_
_entity.id
_entity.type
_entity.pdbx_description
1 polymer ?
#
loop_
_entity_poly.entity_id
_entity_poly.type
_entity_poly.pdbx_seq_one_letter_code
_entity_poly.pdbx_strand_id
1 'polypeptide(L)'
;MTDIAATYRSLPGAEKTGANPDSIRGPVWVGVLIIVTFFGVFGGWAAIAPLNGAVLADAVVKVEGNRKSVQHFDGGTVKEIRVKDGDIVKAGDVLVKLDDTRARSEFNLYSQQYALLRATDARIRAELEGHEAVAFPKDITVEHQAYLQDAMANQIADLESQRAAMAGARQILQKRIAELDEQIDGKQARVESFRAQLQSTTDEKIGLNKLLKAGLTTRTRILELDRSASDLQGLVDQALGEIAGNRQSKAELESQIAQLTNERRAKLSAMLIDTQSSLADLVPKMFAAQATVDRAEVHAPYDGQVMDLTVFSTGAIVAPGQTILDIVPTKNSLIVQAQVKVEDISSLRADMTAEVRFTSYKQRTTPVIHGRVARISADRVTDPKTGFPYYIADIAVDQQELAAAPQIQLYPGMPASVMIVTEERTALDYILGPLSTSLHAAFRQK
;
A
#
# COMPACT_ATOMS: atom_id res chain seq x y z
N MET A 1 -3.86 92.52 82.58
CA MET A 1 -3.25 93.84 82.91
C MET A 1 -1.76 93.71 82.71
N THR A 2 -1.23 94.48 81.73
CA THR A 2 0.17 94.95 81.55
C THR A 2 1.28 93.88 81.51
N ASP A 3 1.90 93.50 80.39
CA ASP A 3 2.49 94.22 79.23
C ASP A 3 3.87 94.86 79.47
N ILE A 4 4.74 94.70 78.46
CA ILE A 4 5.99 95.42 78.11
C ILE A 4 7.24 95.11 78.97
N ALA A 5 8.23 94.32 78.52
CA ALA A 5 9.27 94.51 77.50
C ALA A 5 10.46 95.42 77.88
N ALA A 6 11.69 94.88 77.78
CA ALA A 6 12.82 95.38 76.97
C ALA A 6 14.24 95.30 77.63
N THR A 7 15.20 94.84 76.81
CA THR A 7 16.60 95.34 76.63
C THR A 7 17.81 94.54 77.19
N TYR A 8 18.49 93.90 76.23
CA TYR A 8 19.93 93.58 75.99
C TYR A 8 21.08 93.94 76.97
N ARG A 9 21.98 92.95 77.19
CA ARG A 9 23.49 92.95 77.20
C ARG A 9 23.94 91.53 77.66
N SER A 10 24.99 90.85 77.19
CA SER A 10 26.33 91.20 76.69
C SER A 10 27.04 89.95 76.12
N LEU A 11 28.06 90.13 75.26
CA LEU A 11 29.10 89.15 74.83
C LEU A 11 30.45 89.53 75.49
N PRO A 12 31.40 88.60 75.70
CA PRO A 12 32.55 88.37 74.77
C PRO A 12 33.03 86.88 74.79
N GLY A 13 33.98 86.34 74.02
CA GLY A 13 34.99 86.79 73.07
C GLY A 13 35.71 85.53 72.54
N ALA A 14 36.43 85.64 71.41
CA ALA A 14 36.97 84.54 70.62
C ALA A 14 38.48 84.30 70.82
N GLU A 15 38.94 83.05 70.68
CA GLU A 15 40.35 82.71 70.44
C GLU A 15 40.46 81.52 69.45
N LYS A 16 41.29 81.68 68.41
CA LYS A 16 41.81 80.64 67.50
C LYS A 16 43.20 80.24 68.03
N THR A 17 43.77 79.05 67.91
CA THR A 17 44.09 78.20 66.74
C THR A 17 44.83 76.95 67.24
N GLY A 18 44.71 75.82 66.53
CA GLY A 18 45.63 74.68 66.66
C GLY A 18 45.36 73.64 65.58
N ALA A 19 46.12 73.68 64.48
CA ALA A 19 46.01 72.75 63.37
C ALA A 19 46.98 71.57 63.53
N ASN A 20 46.48 70.34 63.36
CA ASN A 20 47.27 69.14 63.08
C ASN A 20 46.54 68.39 61.94
N PRO A 21 47.23 67.93 60.88
CA PRO A 21 46.55 67.34 59.73
C PRO A 21 46.13 65.89 60.04
N ASP A 22 44.82 65.63 60.10
CA ASP A 22 44.26 64.28 60.17
C ASP A 22 44.65 63.48 58.92
N SER A 23 45.39 62.39 59.12
CA SER A 23 45.76 61.46 58.07
C SER A 23 44.54 60.66 57.60
N ILE A 24 43.85 61.14 56.56
CA ILE A 24 42.68 60.52 55.90
C ILE A 24 42.97 59.11 55.33
N ARG A 25 44.24 58.68 55.29
CA ARG A 25 44.65 57.38 54.71
C ARG A 25 44.09 56.16 55.45
N GLY A 26 43.94 56.21 56.78
CA GLY A 26 43.45 55.08 57.58
C GLY A 26 41.98 54.73 57.30
N PRO A 27 41.04 55.68 57.46
CA PRO A 27 39.62 55.44 57.20
C PRO A 27 39.33 55.09 55.74
N VAL A 28 40.07 55.66 54.79
CA VAL A 28 39.91 55.37 53.36
C VAL A 28 40.28 53.92 53.03
N TRP A 29 41.36 53.38 53.59
CA TRP A 29 41.73 51.98 53.38
C TRP A 29 40.73 51.00 54.01
N VAL A 30 40.17 51.33 55.17
CA VAL A 30 39.11 50.53 55.79
C VAL A 30 37.83 50.57 54.96
N GLY A 31 37.46 51.75 54.42
CA GLY A 31 36.32 51.90 53.52
C GLY A 31 36.50 51.12 52.21
N VAL A 32 37.67 51.18 51.59
CA VAL A 32 38.00 50.41 50.38
C VAL A 32 37.97 48.91 50.66
N LEU A 33 38.51 48.45 51.80
CA LEU A 33 38.48 47.04 52.19
C LEU A 33 37.04 46.53 52.37
N ILE A 34 36.16 47.32 52.99
CA ILE A 34 34.74 46.98 53.14
C ILE A 34 34.05 46.88 51.78
N ILE A 35 34.30 47.81 50.86
CA ILE A 35 33.72 47.77 49.51
C ILE A 35 34.22 46.55 48.74
N VAL A 36 35.52 46.28 48.74
CA VAL A 36 36.09 45.12 48.03
C VAL A 36 35.62 43.81 48.65
N THR A 37 35.49 43.73 49.98
CA THR A 37 34.96 42.53 50.65
C THR A 37 33.47 42.36 50.38
N PHE A 38 32.68 43.44 50.41
CA PHE A 38 31.25 43.39 50.10
C PHE A 38 31.02 42.98 48.64
N PHE A 39 31.58 43.70 47.68
CA PHE A 39 31.42 43.35 46.26
C PHE A 39 32.14 42.06 45.87
N GLY A 40 33.25 41.71 46.53
CA GLY A 40 33.97 40.47 46.28
C GLY A 40 33.25 39.23 46.82
N VAL A 41 32.79 39.27 48.07
CA VAL A 41 32.08 38.14 48.70
C VAL A 41 30.62 38.09 48.25
N PHE A 42 29.88 39.21 48.30
CA PHE A 42 28.48 39.25 47.88
C PHE A 42 28.34 39.15 46.37
N GLY A 43 29.20 39.83 45.59
CA GLY A 43 29.19 39.72 44.13
C GLY A 43 29.68 38.36 43.64
N GLY A 44 30.71 37.79 44.27
CA GLY A 44 31.17 36.43 44.01
C GLY A 44 30.11 35.38 44.36
N TRP A 45 29.42 35.53 45.48
CA TRP A 45 28.30 34.67 45.86
C TRP A 45 27.11 34.84 44.92
N ALA A 46 26.73 36.08 44.57
CA ALA A 46 25.62 36.34 43.65
C ALA A 46 25.88 35.83 42.23
N ALA A 47 27.15 35.73 41.81
CA ALA A 47 27.55 35.15 40.53
C ALA A 47 27.53 33.62 40.52
N ILE A 48 27.53 32.95 41.67
CA ILE A 48 27.59 31.48 41.79
C ILE A 48 26.29 30.90 42.34
N ALA A 49 25.50 31.66 43.09
CA ALA A 49 24.26 31.18 43.71
C ALA A 49 23.18 30.91 42.64
N PRO A 50 22.79 29.64 42.41
CA PRO A 50 21.73 29.31 41.47
C PRO A 50 20.37 29.66 42.08
N LEU A 51 19.54 30.36 41.31
CA LEU A 51 18.13 30.58 41.60
C LEU A 51 17.32 29.76 40.58
N ASN A 52 16.50 28.84 41.07
CA ASN A 52 15.62 28.04 40.23
C ASN A 52 14.51 28.94 39.70
N GLY A 53 14.47 29.13 38.38
CA GLY A 53 13.34 29.77 37.72
C GLY A 53 12.18 28.80 37.60
N ALA A 54 10.96 29.32 37.67
CA ALA A 54 9.77 28.54 37.40
C ALA A 54 8.72 29.36 36.67
N VAL A 55 8.11 28.76 35.65
CA VAL A 55 6.98 29.33 34.91
C VAL A 55 5.71 28.74 35.49
N LEU A 56 4.82 29.60 35.97
CA LEU A 56 3.51 29.22 36.48
C LEU A 56 2.47 29.32 35.38
N ALA A 57 1.77 28.23 35.11
CA ALA A 57 0.73 28.15 34.10
C ALA A 57 -0.55 27.53 34.68
N ASP A 58 -1.69 28.10 34.28
CA ASP A 58 -3.00 27.48 34.53
C ASP A 58 -3.18 26.31 33.56
N ALA A 59 -3.69 25.18 34.04
CA ALA A 59 -3.78 23.97 33.25
C ALA A 59 -5.11 23.24 33.43
N VAL A 60 -5.44 22.39 32.46
CA VAL A 60 -6.63 21.54 32.50
C VAL A 60 -6.25 20.13 32.05
N VAL A 61 -6.78 19.12 32.74
CA VAL A 61 -6.61 17.72 32.35
C VAL A 61 -7.39 17.44 31.05
N LYS A 62 -6.71 16.89 30.05
CA LYS A 62 -7.30 16.51 28.77
C LYS A 62 -6.93 15.07 28.43
N VAL A 63 -7.83 14.41 27.73
CA VAL A 63 -7.56 13.07 27.18
C VAL A 63 -6.50 13.19 26.08
N GLU A 64 -5.41 12.43 26.20
CA GLU A 64 -4.39 12.33 25.15
C GLU A 64 -4.95 11.55 23.98
N GLY A 65 -5.48 12.25 22.99
CA GLY A 65 -6.00 11.62 21.80
C GLY A 65 -6.97 12.53 21.07
N ASN A 66 -6.79 12.62 19.76
CA ASN A 66 -7.81 13.20 18.91
C ASN A 66 -8.89 12.15 18.66
N ARG A 67 -10.15 12.60 18.59
CA ARG A 67 -11.24 11.78 18.07
C ARG A 67 -10.85 11.27 16.67
N LYS A 68 -11.13 10.00 16.40
CA LYS A 68 -10.81 9.39 15.11
C LYS A 68 -12.10 9.14 14.34
N SER A 69 -12.32 9.90 13.28
CA SER A 69 -13.49 9.77 12.42
C SER A 69 -13.41 8.50 11.57
N VAL A 70 -14.49 7.74 11.59
CA VAL A 70 -14.72 6.60 10.70
C VAL A 70 -15.59 7.08 9.55
N GLN A 71 -14.99 7.07 8.36
CA GLN A 71 -15.64 7.47 7.10
C GLN A 71 -15.78 6.26 6.19
N HIS A 72 -16.73 6.33 5.26
CA HIS A 72 -16.92 5.29 4.27
C HIS A 72 -16.64 5.83 2.86
N PHE A 73 -15.76 5.14 2.12
CA PHE A 73 -15.20 5.62 0.86
C PHE A 73 -16.23 5.69 -0.28
N ASP A 74 -17.03 4.63 -0.48
CA ASP A 74 -17.91 4.50 -1.66
C ASP A 74 -19.31 5.13 -1.44
N GLY A 75 -19.74 5.26 -0.20
CA GLY A 75 -21.14 5.57 0.13
C GLY A 75 -22.07 4.37 -0.04
N GLY A 76 -23.35 4.55 0.29
CA GLY A 76 -24.35 3.50 0.13
C GLY A 76 -25.59 3.68 0.99
N THR A 77 -26.55 2.77 0.84
CA THR A 77 -27.74 2.71 1.70
C THR A 77 -27.46 1.84 2.91
N VAL A 78 -27.79 2.33 4.09
CA VAL A 78 -27.57 1.62 5.35
C VAL A 78 -28.59 0.50 5.50
N LYS A 79 -28.12 -0.74 5.65
CA LYS A 79 -28.95 -1.93 5.83
C LYS A 79 -29.16 -2.26 7.30
N GLU A 80 -28.09 -2.15 8.10
CA GLU A 80 -28.09 -2.49 9.53
C GLU A 80 -27.13 -1.58 10.29
N ILE A 81 -27.52 -1.12 11.48
CA ILE A 81 -26.65 -0.36 12.40
C ILE A 81 -26.47 -1.23 13.65
N ARG A 82 -25.23 -1.56 13.99
CA ARG A 82 -24.89 -2.50 15.09
C ARG A 82 -24.40 -1.82 16.35
N VAL A 83 -24.24 -0.50 16.33
CA VAL A 83 -23.73 0.30 17.45
C VAL A 83 -24.63 1.50 17.72
N LYS A 84 -24.54 2.02 18.93
CA LYS A 84 -25.20 3.25 19.38
C LYS A 84 -24.16 4.21 19.95
N ASP A 85 -24.51 5.49 20.01
CA ASP A 85 -23.70 6.48 20.70
C ASP A 85 -23.47 6.07 22.16
N GLY A 86 -22.20 6.10 22.58
CA GLY A 86 -21.75 5.68 23.90
C GLY A 86 -21.32 4.22 24.02
N ASP A 87 -21.54 3.37 23.00
CA ASP A 87 -21.12 1.97 23.03
C ASP A 87 -19.58 1.84 22.97
N ILE A 88 -19.05 0.81 23.65
CA ILE A 88 -17.62 0.46 23.61
C ILE A 88 -17.42 -0.61 22.53
N VAL A 89 -16.53 -0.31 21.58
CA VAL A 89 -16.19 -1.18 20.45
C VAL A 89 -14.72 -1.56 20.49
N LYS A 90 -14.41 -2.73 19.95
CA LYS A 90 -13.04 -3.21 19.72
C LYS A 90 -12.67 -3.07 18.25
N ALA A 91 -11.37 -3.01 17.98
CA ALA A 91 -10.87 -3.05 16.62
C ALA A 91 -11.37 -4.31 15.89
N GLY A 92 -11.96 -4.11 14.71
CA GLY A 92 -12.58 -5.16 13.89
C GLY A 92 -14.08 -5.33 14.09
N ASP A 93 -14.68 -4.75 15.14
CA ASP A 93 -16.13 -4.85 15.35
C ASP A 93 -16.88 -4.18 14.20
N VAL A 94 -17.94 -4.84 13.70
CA VAL A 94 -18.81 -4.29 12.64
C VAL A 94 -19.70 -3.20 13.25
N LEU A 95 -19.57 -1.99 12.73
CA LEU A 95 -20.29 -0.81 13.21
C LEU A 95 -21.60 -0.63 12.44
N VAL A 96 -21.49 -0.59 11.12
CA VAL A 96 -22.60 -0.36 10.19
C VAL A 96 -22.44 -1.30 9.00
N LYS A 97 -23.55 -1.88 8.55
CA LYS A 97 -23.62 -2.67 7.33
C LYS A 97 -24.42 -1.91 6.30
N LEU A 98 -23.82 -1.67 5.15
CA LEU A 98 -24.46 -1.09 3.98
C LEU A 98 -25.10 -2.20 3.12
N ASP A 99 -26.00 -1.81 2.23
CA ASP A 99 -26.61 -2.71 1.26
C ASP A 99 -25.59 -3.09 0.18
N ASP A 100 -25.11 -4.33 0.24
CA ASP A 100 -24.15 -4.90 -0.69
C ASP A 100 -24.81 -5.60 -1.89
N THR A 101 -26.15 -5.60 -2.01
CA THR A 101 -26.87 -6.43 -3.00
C THR A 101 -26.37 -6.20 -4.43
N ARG A 102 -26.14 -4.94 -4.83
CA ARG A 102 -25.61 -4.60 -6.16
C ARG A 102 -24.16 -5.05 -6.34
N ALA A 103 -23.28 -4.68 -5.40
CA ALA A 103 -21.86 -5.02 -5.47
C ALA A 103 -21.64 -6.54 -5.43
N ARG A 104 -22.43 -7.26 -4.63
CA ARG A 104 -22.45 -8.72 -4.54
C ARG A 104 -22.88 -9.36 -5.86
N SER A 105 -23.91 -8.82 -6.49
CA SER A 105 -24.39 -9.30 -7.80
C SER A 105 -23.33 -9.10 -8.89
N GLU A 106 -22.67 -7.93 -8.91
CA GLU A 106 -21.55 -7.64 -9.83
C GLU A 106 -20.35 -8.57 -9.58
N PHE A 107 -19.96 -8.78 -8.31
CA PHE A 107 -18.90 -9.73 -7.96
C PHE A 107 -19.23 -11.15 -8.40
N ASN A 108 -20.45 -11.62 -8.12
CA ASN A 108 -20.89 -12.96 -8.52
C ASN A 108 -20.85 -13.14 -10.05
N LEU A 109 -21.29 -12.13 -10.80
CA LEU A 109 -21.23 -12.13 -12.26
C LEU A 109 -19.78 -12.24 -12.75
N TYR A 110 -18.88 -11.41 -12.23
CA TYR A 110 -17.46 -11.45 -12.63
C TYR A 110 -16.77 -12.75 -12.20
N SER A 111 -17.10 -13.29 -11.04
CA SER A 111 -16.59 -14.58 -10.56
C SER A 111 -17.01 -15.73 -11.48
N GLN A 112 -18.28 -15.74 -11.93
CA GLN A 112 -18.77 -16.73 -12.89
C GLN A 112 -18.07 -16.63 -14.26
N GLN A 113 -17.91 -15.39 -14.77
CA GLN A 113 -17.18 -15.16 -16.02
C GLN A 113 -15.71 -15.57 -15.90
N TYR A 114 -15.08 -15.28 -14.77
CA TYR A 114 -13.69 -15.64 -14.48
C TYR A 114 -13.54 -17.16 -14.49
N ALA A 115 -14.42 -17.87 -13.81
CA ALA A 115 -14.38 -19.32 -13.74
C ALA A 115 -14.54 -19.97 -15.12
N LEU A 116 -15.46 -19.47 -15.95
CA LEU A 116 -15.63 -19.93 -17.33
C LEU A 116 -14.38 -19.69 -18.19
N LEU A 117 -13.79 -18.50 -18.12
CA LEU A 117 -12.59 -18.17 -18.88
C LEU A 117 -11.38 -18.98 -18.42
N ARG A 118 -11.25 -19.24 -17.11
CA ARG A 118 -10.20 -20.11 -16.56
C ARG A 118 -10.36 -21.57 -16.99
N ALA A 119 -11.60 -22.09 -17.01
CA ALA A 119 -11.89 -23.41 -17.54
C ALA A 119 -11.54 -23.50 -19.05
N THR A 120 -11.85 -22.44 -19.80
CA THR A 120 -11.54 -22.34 -21.24
C THR A 120 -10.01 -22.29 -21.47
N ASP A 121 -9.27 -21.49 -20.70
CA ASP A 121 -7.79 -21.43 -20.75
C ASP A 121 -7.18 -22.81 -20.46
N ALA A 122 -7.66 -23.50 -19.41
CA ALA A 122 -7.20 -24.84 -19.07
C ALA A 122 -7.47 -25.86 -20.20
N ARG A 123 -8.66 -25.82 -20.82
CA ARG A 123 -9.00 -26.67 -21.97
C ARG A 123 -8.08 -26.41 -23.16
N ILE A 124 -7.86 -25.13 -23.51
CA ILE A 124 -7.01 -24.76 -24.66
C ILE A 124 -5.56 -25.20 -24.43
N ARG A 125 -5.03 -25.04 -23.22
CA ARG A 125 -3.67 -25.50 -22.87
C ARG A 125 -3.54 -27.02 -22.99
N ALA A 126 -4.48 -27.76 -22.40
CA ALA A 126 -4.51 -29.21 -22.51
C ALA A 126 -4.54 -29.67 -23.98
N GLU A 127 -5.26 -28.94 -24.84
CA GLU A 127 -5.31 -29.24 -26.26
C GLU A 127 -4.00 -28.90 -27.01
N LEU A 128 -3.37 -27.77 -26.72
CA LEU A 128 -2.07 -27.36 -27.29
C LEU A 128 -0.93 -28.29 -26.89
N GLU A 129 -0.96 -28.79 -25.65
CA GLU A 129 0.05 -29.68 -25.07
C GLU A 129 -0.21 -31.16 -25.38
N GLY A 130 -1.41 -31.49 -25.89
CA GLY A 130 -1.79 -32.85 -26.24
C GLY A 130 -2.17 -33.74 -25.05
N HIS A 131 -2.58 -33.15 -23.92
CA HIS A 131 -3.00 -33.88 -22.72
C HIS A 131 -4.40 -34.46 -22.86
N GLU A 132 -4.60 -35.76 -22.57
CA GLU A 132 -5.90 -36.42 -22.72
C GLU A 132 -7.00 -35.82 -21.83
N ALA A 133 -6.67 -35.42 -20.60
CA ALA A 133 -7.62 -34.83 -19.66
C ALA A 133 -7.33 -33.34 -19.42
N VAL A 134 -8.38 -32.56 -19.17
CA VAL A 134 -8.26 -31.16 -18.75
C VAL A 134 -8.03 -31.11 -17.25
N ALA A 135 -6.87 -30.60 -16.83
CA ALA A 135 -6.58 -30.33 -15.43
C ALA A 135 -7.06 -28.91 -15.08
N PHE A 136 -8.20 -28.82 -14.39
CA PHE A 136 -8.72 -27.53 -13.94
C PHE A 136 -7.92 -27.02 -12.72
N PRO A 137 -7.55 -25.73 -12.70
CA PRO A 137 -6.80 -25.18 -11.58
C PRO A 137 -7.67 -25.04 -10.31
N LYS A 138 -7.02 -25.05 -9.14
CA LYS A 138 -7.70 -25.08 -7.83
C LYS A 138 -8.46 -23.78 -7.49
N ASP A 139 -8.14 -22.70 -8.19
CA ASP A 139 -8.82 -21.41 -8.09
C ASP A 139 -10.29 -21.47 -8.55
N ILE A 140 -10.63 -22.47 -9.36
CA ILE A 140 -12.00 -22.76 -9.80
C ILE A 140 -12.49 -24.07 -9.17
N THR A 141 -13.02 -23.98 -7.94
CA THR A 141 -13.56 -25.16 -7.26
C THR A 141 -15.06 -25.28 -7.49
N VAL A 142 -15.47 -26.50 -7.85
CA VAL A 142 -16.84 -26.88 -8.25
C VAL A 142 -17.85 -26.81 -7.09
N GLU A 143 -17.37 -26.87 -5.85
CA GLU A 143 -18.17 -27.17 -4.65
C GLU A 143 -19.34 -26.23 -4.36
N HIS A 144 -19.44 -25.06 -5.00
CA HIS A 144 -20.43 -24.05 -4.64
C HIS A 144 -21.23 -23.45 -5.81
N GLN A 145 -21.06 -23.93 -7.06
CA GLN A 145 -21.74 -23.35 -8.22
C GLN A 145 -22.16 -24.41 -9.26
N ALA A 146 -23.43 -24.82 -9.25
CA ALA A 146 -24.00 -25.76 -10.24
C ALA A 146 -23.77 -25.29 -11.69
N TYR A 147 -23.87 -23.98 -11.95
CA TYR A 147 -23.56 -23.39 -13.25
C TYR A 147 -22.12 -23.70 -13.74
N LEU A 148 -21.15 -23.73 -12.82
CA LEU A 148 -19.76 -24.02 -13.16
C LEU A 148 -19.56 -25.50 -13.52
N GLN A 149 -20.31 -26.41 -12.88
CA GLN A 149 -20.30 -27.83 -13.25
C GLN A 149 -20.70 -28.03 -14.70
N ASP A 150 -21.84 -27.45 -15.09
CA ASP A 150 -22.35 -27.55 -16.46
C ASP A 150 -21.38 -26.90 -17.46
N ALA A 151 -20.83 -25.74 -17.13
CA ALA A 151 -19.84 -25.06 -17.96
C ALA A 151 -18.58 -25.92 -18.17
N MET A 152 -18.03 -26.52 -17.10
CA MET A 152 -16.84 -27.38 -17.18
C MET A 152 -17.12 -28.67 -17.95
N ALA A 153 -18.29 -29.30 -17.73
CA ALA A 153 -18.72 -30.46 -18.51
C ALA A 153 -18.83 -30.14 -20.01
N ASN A 154 -19.39 -28.97 -20.35
CA ASN A 154 -19.46 -28.48 -21.72
C ASN A 154 -18.07 -28.27 -22.34
N GLN A 155 -17.08 -27.76 -21.57
CA GLN A 155 -15.70 -27.63 -22.06
C GLN A 155 -15.04 -28.97 -22.35
N ILE A 156 -15.29 -29.99 -21.52
CA ILE A 156 -14.79 -31.36 -21.74
C ILE A 156 -15.45 -31.95 -22.99
N ALA A 157 -16.78 -31.85 -23.11
CA ALA A 157 -17.52 -32.37 -24.25
C ALA A 157 -17.10 -31.70 -25.58
N ASP A 158 -16.84 -30.38 -25.57
CA ASP A 158 -16.28 -29.69 -26.74
C ASP A 158 -14.89 -30.23 -27.11
N LEU A 159 -13.99 -30.41 -26.13
CA LEU A 159 -12.66 -30.98 -26.40
C LEU A 159 -12.73 -32.36 -27.04
N GLU A 160 -13.57 -33.24 -26.50
CA GLU A 160 -13.78 -34.60 -27.05
C GLU A 160 -14.34 -34.56 -28.47
N SER A 161 -15.35 -33.71 -28.71
CA SER A 161 -15.95 -33.52 -30.03
C SER A 161 -14.94 -33.03 -31.06
N GLN A 162 -14.14 -32.02 -30.71
CA GLN A 162 -13.12 -31.45 -31.59
C GLN A 162 -12.01 -32.48 -31.89
N ARG A 163 -11.61 -33.27 -30.90
CA ARG A 163 -10.64 -34.37 -31.10
C ARG A 163 -11.17 -35.44 -32.03
N ALA A 164 -12.40 -35.88 -31.83
CA ALA A 164 -13.04 -36.87 -32.69
C ALA A 164 -13.15 -36.37 -34.14
N ALA A 165 -13.53 -35.10 -34.33
CA ALA A 165 -13.60 -34.48 -35.65
C ALA A 165 -12.22 -34.43 -36.35
N MET A 166 -11.18 -34.00 -35.64
CA MET A 166 -9.80 -33.95 -36.15
C MET A 166 -9.25 -35.34 -36.48
N ALA A 167 -9.50 -36.32 -35.61
CA ALA A 167 -9.10 -37.70 -35.83
C ALA A 167 -9.81 -38.29 -37.06
N GLY A 168 -11.11 -38.04 -37.22
CA GLY A 168 -11.89 -38.46 -38.38
C GLY A 168 -11.40 -37.85 -39.69
N ALA A 169 -11.15 -36.54 -39.71
CA ALA A 169 -10.61 -35.84 -40.88
C ALA A 169 -9.24 -36.40 -41.30
N ARG A 170 -8.33 -36.61 -40.33
CA ARG A 170 -7.01 -37.22 -40.58
C ARG A 170 -7.14 -38.64 -41.10
N GLN A 171 -8.04 -39.45 -40.54
CA GLN A 171 -8.25 -40.83 -40.96
C GLN A 171 -8.73 -40.92 -42.41
N ILE A 172 -9.61 -40.01 -42.85
CA ILE A 172 -10.08 -39.96 -44.25
C ILE A 172 -8.89 -39.70 -45.20
N LEU A 173 -8.05 -38.71 -44.88
CA LEU A 173 -6.87 -38.39 -45.70
C LEU A 173 -5.86 -39.55 -45.71
N GLN A 174 -5.62 -40.19 -44.56
CA GLN A 174 -4.75 -41.36 -44.46
C GLN A 174 -5.26 -42.55 -45.28
N LYS A 175 -6.57 -42.79 -45.33
CA LYS A 175 -7.15 -43.84 -46.18
C LYS A 175 -6.92 -43.55 -47.67
N ARG A 176 -7.03 -42.29 -48.10
CA ARG A 176 -6.73 -41.89 -49.49
C ARG A 176 -5.25 -42.05 -49.84
N ILE A 177 -4.35 -41.76 -48.89
CA ILE A 177 -2.92 -42.03 -49.04
C ILE A 177 -2.66 -43.52 -49.23
N ALA A 178 -3.27 -44.36 -48.38
CA ALA A 178 -3.14 -45.81 -48.49
C ALA A 178 -3.67 -46.36 -49.83
N GLU A 179 -4.76 -45.80 -50.36
CA GLU A 179 -5.27 -46.14 -51.69
C GLU A 179 -4.29 -45.76 -52.81
N LEU A 180 -3.66 -44.58 -52.73
CA LEU A 180 -2.65 -44.16 -53.69
C LEU A 180 -1.39 -45.05 -53.64
N ASP A 181 -0.99 -45.49 -52.45
CA ASP A 181 0.12 -46.42 -52.26
C ASP A 181 -0.15 -47.76 -52.96
N GLU A 182 -1.33 -48.35 -52.77
CA GLU A 182 -1.73 -49.58 -53.46
C GLU A 182 -1.72 -49.41 -54.99
N GLN A 183 -2.20 -48.26 -55.49
CA GLN A 183 -2.15 -47.97 -56.93
C GLN A 183 -0.72 -47.81 -57.45
N ILE A 184 0.19 -47.22 -56.66
CA ILE A 184 1.60 -47.09 -57.00
C ILE A 184 2.22 -48.48 -57.09
N ASP A 185 1.98 -49.35 -56.11
CA ASP A 185 2.52 -50.70 -56.07
C ASP A 185 2.01 -51.55 -57.25
N GLY A 186 0.72 -51.47 -57.57
CA GLY A 186 0.15 -52.14 -58.74
C GLY A 186 0.74 -51.65 -60.07
N LYS A 187 0.99 -50.35 -60.22
CA LYS A 187 1.67 -49.80 -61.42
C LYS A 187 3.15 -50.16 -61.45
N GLN A 188 3.81 -50.24 -60.31
CA GLN A 188 5.21 -50.65 -60.19
C GLN A 188 5.39 -52.10 -60.69
N ALA A 189 4.51 -53.01 -60.27
CA ALA A 189 4.48 -54.38 -60.78
C ALA A 189 4.26 -54.44 -62.31
N ARG A 190 3.41 -53.54 -62.85
CA ARG A 190 3.21 -53.42 -64.30
C ARG A 190 4.46 -52.95 -65.04
N VAL A 191 5.20 -51.98 -64.49
CA VAL A 191 6.50 -51.54 -65.01
C VAL A 191 7.48 -52.70 -65.08
N GLU A 192 7.56 -53.51 -64.02
CA GLU A 192 8.43 -54.70 -63.99
C GLU A 192 8.04 -55.71 -65.07
N SER A 193 6.75 -55.99 -65.24
CA SER A 193 6.25 -56.88 -66.29
C SER A 193 6.60 -56.39 -67.69
N PHE A 194 6.37 -55.11 -68.00
CA PHE A 194 6.70 -54.56 -69.32
C PHE A 194 8.20 -54.54 -69.58
N ARG A 195 9.03 -54.27 -68.56
CA ARG A 195 10.49 -54.36 -68.68
C ARG A 195 10.96 -55.79 -68.97
N ALA A 196 10.38 -56.79 -68.31
CA ALA A 196 10.70 -58.19 -68.59
C ALA A 196 10.34 -58.60 -70.03
N GLN A 197 9.16 -58.17 -70.52
CA GLN A 197 8.75 -58.39 -71.91
C GLN A 197 9.68 -57.67 -72.90
N LEU A 198 10.03 -56.42 -72.63
CA LEU A 198 10.96 -55.63 -73.45
C LEU A 198 12.34 -56.30 -73.55
N GLN A 199 12.84 -56.82 -72.44
CA GLN A 199 14.09 -57.58 -72.42
C GLN A 199 13.99 -58.84 -73.28
N SER A 200 12.94 -59.64 -73.12
CA SER A 200 12.72 -60.85 -73.93
C SER A 200 12.65 -60.55 -75.43
N THR A 201 11.91 -59.50 -75.83
CA THR A 201 11.80 -59.07 -77.23
C THR A 201 13.14 -58.59 -77.79
N THR A 202 13.92 -57.89 -76.96
CA THR A 202 15.26 -57.43 -77.33
C THR A 202 16.23 -58.60 -77.51
N ASP A 203 16.18 -59.60 -76.64
CA ASP A 203 16.99 -60.81 -76.73
C ASP A 203 16.64 -61.65 -77.97
N GLU A 204 15.34 -61.82 -78.28
CA GLU A 204 14.88 -62.47 -79.53
C GLU A 204 15.41 -61.73 -80.76
N LYS A 205 15.31 -60.40 -80.77
CA LYS A 205 15.85 -59.55 -81.83
C LYS A 205 17.36 -59.76 -82.00
N ILE A 206 18.13 -59.79 -80.91
CA ILE A 206 19.59 -60.03 -80.96
C ILE A 206 19.89 -61.40 -81.59
N GLY A 207 19.15 -62.44 -81.22
CA GLY A 207 19.26 -63.77 -81.81
C GLY A 207 18.96 -63.80 -83.31
N LEU A 208 17.82 -63.22 -83.72
CA LEU A 208 17.41 -63.14 -85.12
C LEU A 208 18.33 -62.29 -85.98
N ASN A 209 18.97 -61.26 -85.41
CA ASN A 209 19.92 -60.43 -86.14
C ASN A 209 21.18 -61.21 -86.56
N LYS A 210 21.59 -62.24 -85.79
CA LYS A 210 22.65 -63.18 -86.20
C LYS A 210 22.20 -64.01 -87.40
N LEU A 211 20.96 -64.50 -87.38
CA LEU A 211 20.36 -65.25 -88.49
C LEU A 211 20.18 -64.41 -89.75
N LEU A 212 19.86 -63.11 -89.60
CA LEU A 212 19.74 -62.18 -90.72
C LEU A 212 21.08 -61.98 -91.43
N LYS A 213 22.19 -61.84 -90.67
CA LYS A 213 23.55 -61.76 -91.22
C LYS A 213 23.94 -63.04 -91.99
N ALA A 214 23.38 -64.19 -91.62
CA ALA A 214 23.55 -65.46 -92.31
C ALA A 214 22.57 -65.67 -93.48
N GLY A 215 21.67 -64.71 -93.77
CA GLY A 215 20.67 -64.80 -94.83
C GLY A 215 19.48 -65.72 -94.53
N LEU A 216 19.30 -66.13 -93.27
CA LEU A 216 18.30 -67.14 -92.85
C LEU A 216 16.98 -66.53 -92.33
N THR A 217 16.81 -65.21 -92.36
CA THR A 217 15.56 -64.52 -91.99
C THR A 217 15.41 -63.20 -92.75
N THR A 218 14.27 -62.52 -92.61
CA THR A 218 13.94 -61.28 -93.31
C THR A 218 14.17 -60.03 -92.44
N ARG A 219 14.53 -58.91 -93.07
CA ARG A 219 14.65 -57.60 -92.37
C ARG A 219 13.33 -57.13 -91.79
N THR A 220 12.21 -57.48 -92.42
CA THR A 220 10.85 -57.16 -91.95
C THR A 220 10.63 -57.66 -90.52
N ARG A 221 11.08 -58.88 -90.21
CA ARG A 221 10.92 -59.48 -88.88
C ARG A 221 11.68 -58.70 -87.79
N ILE A 222 12.88 -58.20 -88.10
CA ILE A 222 13.64 -57.34 -87.16
C ILE A 222 12.90 -56.02 -86.91
N LEU A 223 12.36 -55.38 -87.97
CA LEU A 223 11.62 -54.12 -87.86
C LEU A 223 10.28 -54.27 -87.12
N GLU A 224 9.67 -55.45 -87.13
CA GLU A 224 8.51 -55.77 -86.30
C GLU A 224 8.89 -55.81 -84.81
N LEU A 225 10.00 -56.48 -84.48
CA LEU A 225 10.50 -56.54 -83.10
C LEU A 225 10.97 -55.16 -82.60
N ASP A 226 11.54 -54.33 -83.47
CA ASP A 226 11.88 -52.94 -83.13
C ASP A 226 10.65 -52.11 -82.77
N ARG A 227 9.57 -52.23 -83.55
CA ARG A 227 8.30 -51.56 -83.26
C ARG A 227 7.71 -52.06 -81.94
N SER A 228 7.67 -53.38 -81.75
CA SER A 228 7.18 -53.99 -80.51
C SER A 228 7.99 -53.56 -79.27
N ALA A 229 9.32 -53.49 -79.36
CA ALA A 229 10.18 -52.99 -78.29
C ALA A 229 9.92 -51.50 -77.99
N SER A 230 9.73 -50.68 -79.03
CA SER A 230 9.40 -49.26 -78.87
C SER A 230 8.02 -49.07 -78.21
N ASP A 231 7.02 -49.88 -78.59
CA ASP A 231 5.69 -49.85 -77.98
C ASP A 231 5.73 -50.25 -76.50
N LEU A 232 6.47 -51.31 -76.16
CA LEU A 232 6.68 -51.74 -74.76
C LEU A 232 7.41 -50.68 -73.94
N GLN A 233 8.42 -50.02 -74.51
CA GLN A 233 9.09 -48.91 -73.85
C GLN A 233 8.14 -47.74 -73.59
N GLY A 234 7.29 -47.38 -74.56
CA GLY A 234 6.25 -46.36 -74.38
C GLY A 234 5.28 -46.70 -73.24
N LEU A 235 4.90 -47.97 -73.08
CA LEU A 235 4.06 -48.43 -71.97
C LEU A 235 4.78 -48.35 -70.61
N VAL A 236 6.09 -48.63 -70.56
CA VAL A 236 6.91 -48.42 -69.35
C VAL A 236 6.92 -46.95 -68.96
N ASP A 237 7.19 -46.07 -69.92
CA ASP A 237 7.29 -44.63 -69.68
C ASP A 237 5.94 -44.04 -69.25
N GLN A 238 4.83 -44.50 -69.85
CA GLN A 238 3.49 -44.14 -69.42
C GLN A 238 3.23 -44.55 -67.97
N ALA A 239 3.50 -45.80 -67.61
CA ALA A 239 3.28 -46.30 -66.25
C ALA A 239 4.16 -45.57 -65.22
N LEU A 240 5.40 -45.22 -65.56
CA LEU A 240 6.27 -44.39 -64.73
C LEU A 240 5.71 -42.96 -64.53
N GLY A 241 5.16 -42.36 -65.58
CA GLY A 241 4.47 -41.07 -65.50
C GLY A 241 3.26 -41.12 -64.56
N GLU A 242 2.46 -42.17 -64.64
CA GLU A 242 1.32 -42.40 -63.74
C GLU A 242 1.74 -42.63 -62.29
N ILE A 243 2.87 -43.31 -62.03
CA ILE A 243 3.45 -43.46 -60.68
C ILE A 243 3.89 -42.11 -60.13
N ALA A 244 4.57 -41.30 -60.96
CA ALA A 244 5.01 -39.97 -60.55
C ALA A 244 3.82 -39.06 -60.19
N GLY A 245 2.75 -39.09 -60.99
CA GLY A 245 1.50 -38.38 -60.68
C GLY A 245 0.87 -38.80 -59.36
N ASN A 246 0.75 -40.12 -59.11
CA ASN A 246 0.21 -40.62 -57.84
C ASN A 246 1.07 -40.22 -56.64
N ARG A 247 2.40 -40.25 -56.77
CA ARG A 247 3.33 -39.79 -55.71
C ARG A 247 3.17 -38.31 -55.40
N GLN A 248 2.97 -37.48 -56.43
CA GLN A 248 2.69 -36.07 -56.25
C GLN A 248 1.38 -35.84 -55.49
N SER A 249 0.30 -36.54 -55.87
CA SER A 249 -0.99 -36.47 -55.14
C SER A 249 -0.87 -36.94 -53.70
N LYS A 250 -0.07 -37.98 -53.42
CA LYS A 250 0.22 -38.43 -52.05
C LYS A 250 0.90 -37.33 -51.23
N ALA A 251 1.95 -36.71 -51.76
CA ALA A 251 2.67 -35.62 -51.08
C ALA A 251 1.76 -34.41 -50.80
N GLU A 252 0.81 -34.13 -51.69
CA GLU A 252 -0.21 -33.11 -51.48
C GLU A 252 -1.13 -33.45 -50.30
N LEU A 253 -1.64 -34.69 -50.22
CA LEU A 253 -2.47 -35.14 -49.10
C LEU A 253 -1.70 -35.14 -47.76
N GLU A 254 -0.43 -35.51 -47.75
CA GLU A 254 0.44 -35.41 -46.57
C GLU A 254 0.60 -33.95 -46.12
N SER A 255 0.78 -33.04 -47.07
CA SER A 255 0.82 -31.60 -46.79
C SER A 255 -0.51 -31.07 -46.24
N GLN A 256 -1.64 -31.56 -46.74
CA GLN A 256 -2.97 -31.23 -46.21
C GLN A 256 -3.15 -31.70 -44.75
N ILE A 257 -2.62 -32.88 -44.37
CA ILE A 257 -2.64 -33.35 -42.97
C ILE A 257 -1.81 -32.42 -42.07
N ALA A 258 -0.63 -31.99 -42.53
CA ALA A 258 0.21 -31.05 -41.79
C ALA A 258 -0.47 -29.68 -41.66
N GLN A 259 -1.10 -29.19 -42.73
CA GLN A 259 -1.86 -27.94 -42.73
C GLN A 259 -3.03 -27.98 -41.74
N LEU A 260 -3.82 -29.06 -41.73
CA LEU A 260 -4.92 -29.25 -40.79
C LEU A 260 -4.47 -29.13 -39.32
N THR A 261 -3.30 -29.70 -39.01
CA THR A 261 -2.71 -29.62 -37.66
C THR A 261 -2.26 -28.21 -37.32
N ASN A 262 -1.59 -27.53 -38.25
CA ASN A 262 -1.10 -26.17 -38.07
C ASN A 262 -2.25 -25.16 -37.94
N GLU A 263 -3.30 -25.29 -38.74
CA GLU A 263 -4.51 -24.46 -38.65
C GLU A 263 -5.20 -24.61 -37.29
N ARG A 264 -5.32 -25.85 -36.80
CA ARG A 264 -5.87 -26.08 -35.46
C ARG A 264 -5.01 -25.42 -34.39
N ARG A 265 -3.68 -25.59 -34.44
CA ARG A 265 -2.76 -24.99 -33.48
C ARG A 265 -2.82 -23.45 -33.53
N ALA A 266 -2.86 -22.86 -34.72
CA ALA A 266 -3.00 -21.42 -34.90
C ALA A 266 -4.31 -20.88 -34.31
N LYS A 267 -5.43 -21.58 -34.56
CA LYS A 267 -6.74 -21.23 -33.99
C LYS A 267 -6.72 -21.29 -32.46
N LEU A 268 -6.15 -22.34 -31.87
CA LEU A 268 -6.03 -22.49 -30.43
C LEU A 268 -5.13 -21.42 -29.80
N SER A 269 -4.00 -21.08 -30.44
CA SER A 269 -3.13 -19.99 -29.98
C SER A 269 -3.84 -18.65 -30.00
N ALA A 270 -4.62 -18.35 -31.05
CA ALA A 270 -5.41 -17.12 -31.12
C ALA A 270 -6.48 -17.08 -30.01
N MET A 271 -7.22 -18.18 -29.80
CA MET A 271 -8.20 -18.29 -28.72
C MET A 271 -7.54 -18.16 -27.33
N LEU A 272 -6.33 -18.69 -27.15
CA LEU A 272 -5.59 -18.56 -25.89
C LEU A 272 -5.25 -17.11 -25.58
N ILE A 273 -4.75 -16.37 -26.58
CA ILE A 273 -4.41 -14.95 -26.44
C ILE A 273 -5.67 -14.15 -26.09
N ASP A 274 -6.78 -14.37 -26.79
CA ASP A 274 -8.05 -13.69 -26.54
C ASP A 274 -8.61 -14.01 -25.14
N THR A 275 -8.55 -15.28 -24.72
CA THR A 275 -8.97 -15.73 -23.39
C THR A 275 -8.10 -15.08 -22.29
N GLN A 276 -6.78 -15.02 -22.50
CA GLN A 276 -5.85 -14.39 -21.55
C GLN A 276 -6.05 -12.88 -21.46
N SER A 277 -6.32 -12.21 -22.59
CA SER A 277 -6.66 -10.78 -22.60
C SER A 277 -7.95 -10.53 -21.82
N SER A 278 -8.98 -11.35 -22.08
CA SER A 278 -10.25 -11.27 -21.35
C SER A 278 -10.09 -11.51 -19.85
N LEU A 279 -9.23 -12.45 -19.44
CA LEU A 279 -8.87 -12.66 -18.05
C LEU A 279 -8.15 -11.45 -17.45
N ALA A 280 -7.18 -10.88 -18.16
CA ALA A 280 -6.42 -9.72 -17.71
C ALA A 280 -7.33 -8.50 -17.47
N ASP A 281 -8.38 -8.33 -18.28
CA ASP A 281 -9.37 -7.26 -18.13
C ASP A 281 -10.40 -7.55 -17.02
N LEU A 282 -10.78 -8.81 -16.84
CA LEU A 282 -11.83 -9.22 -15.91
C LEU A 282 -11.33 -9.30 -14.46
N VAL A 283 -10.11 -9.78 -14.25
CA VAL A 283 -9.55 -9.98 -12.89
C VAL A 283 -9.54 -8.69 -12.08
N PRO A 284 -9.08 -7.52 -12.59
CA PRO A 284 -9.15 -6.26 -11.85
C PRO A 284 -10.58 -5.84 -11.51
N LYS A 285 -11.54 -6.06 -12.42
CA LYS A 285 -12.97 -5.74 -12.19
C LYS A 285 -13.57 -6.61 -11.10
N MET A 286 -13.22 -7.90 -11.09
CA MET A 286 -13.64 -8.83 -10.05
C MET A 286 -13.09 -8.42 -8.67
N PHE A 287 -11.80 -8.09 -8.59
CA PHE A 287 -11.18 -7.62 -7.33
C PHE A 287 -11.76 -6.28 -6.86
N ALA A 288 -12.05 -5.36 -7.78
CA ALA A 288 -12.70 -4.10 -7.44
C ALA A 288 -14.11 -4.33 -6.88
N ALA A 289 -14.92 -5.20 -7.51
CA ALA A 289 -16.25 -5.55 -7.02
C ALA A 289 -16.19 -6.26 -5.66
N GLN A 290 -15.25 -7.19 -5.46
CA GLN A 290 -15.00 -7.84 -4.17
C GLN A 290 -14.64 -6.82 -3.09
N ALA A 291 -13.75 -5.88 -3.40
CA ALA A 291 -13.36 -4.86 -2.44
C ALA A 291 -14.51 -3.94 -2.05
N THR A 292 -15.43 -3.62 -2.98
CA THR A 292 -16.66 -2.86 -2.67
C THR A 292 -17.60 -3.67 -1.78
N VAL A 293 -17.72 -4.97 -2.04
CA VAL A 293 -18.48 -5.90 -1.19
C VAL A 293 -17.92 -5.96 0.23
N ASP A 294 -16.59 -6.06 0.37
CA ASP A 294 -15.94 -6.13 1.68
C ASP A 294 -16.07 -4.80 2.44
N ARG A 295 -16.03 -3.67 1.73
CA ARG A 295 -16.25 -2.33 2.34
C ARG A 295 -17.70 -2.05 2.71
N ALA A 296 -18.66 -2.87 2.29
CA ALA A 296 -20.05 -2.72 2.71
C ALA A 296 -20.21 -2.91 4.23
N GLU A 297 -19.32 -3.67 4.87
CA GLU A 297 -19.22 -3.73 6.31
C GLU A 297 -18.18 -2.71 6.80
N VAL A 298 -18.63 -1.73 7.58
CA VAL A 298 -17.77 -0.70 8.16
C VAL A 298 -17.29 -1.19 9.52
N HIS A 299 -16.00 -1.45 9.65
CA HIS A 299 -15.38 -1.95 10.87
C HIS A 299 -14.71 -0.84 11.70
N ALA A 300 -14.63 -1.05 13.01
CA ALA A 300 -13.85 -0.19 13.89
C ALA A 300 -12.33 -0.35 13.64
N PRO A 301 -11.58 0.72 13.33
CA PRO A 301 -10.14 0.63 13.16
C PRO A 301 -9.35 0.52 14.48
N TYR A 302 -9.95 0.91 15.62
CA TYR A 302 -9.31 0.90 16.95
C TYR A 302 -10.34 0.63 18.05
N ASP A 303 -9.87 0.19 19.22
CA ASP A 303 -10.69 0.10 20.42
C ASP A 303 -11.09 1.50 20.91
N GLY A 304 -12.35 1.68 21.31
CA GLY A 304 -12.80 2.96 21.85
C GLY A 304 -14.30 3.03 22.11
N GLN A 305 -14.77 4.22 22.46
CA GLN A 305 -16.16 4.55 22.62
C GLN A 305 -16.69 5.28 21.38
N VAL A 306 -17.86 4.87 20.88
CA VAL A 306 -18.54 5.48 19.75
C VAL A 306 -19.17 6.81 20.17
N MET A 307 -18.94 7.86 19.38
CA MET A 307 -19.52 9.19 19.54
C MET A 307 -19.92 9.77 18.18
N ASP A 308 -20.81 10.77 18.19
CA ASP A 308 -21.22 11.54 17.01
C ASP A 308 -21.70 10.64 15.84
N LEU A 309 -22.47 9.58 16.12
CA LEU A 309 -23.09 8.75 15.08
C LEU A 309 -24.02 9.61 14.21
N THR A 310 -23.74 9.70 12.92
CA THR A 310 -24.53 10.53 11.97
C THR A 310 -25.67 9.77 11.31
N VAL A 311 -25.65 8.44 11.42
CA VAL A 311 -26.60 7.53 10.78
C VAL A 311 -27.52 6.94 11.84
N PHE A 312 -28.79 7.35 11.84
CA PHE A 312 -29.75 6.99 12.90
C PHE A 312 -30.83 5.98 12.47
N SER A 313 -30.93 5.67 11.18
CA SER A 313 -31.98 4.80 10.65
C SER A 313 -31.48 3.85 9.57
N THR A 314 -32.10 2.66 9.52
CA THR A 314 -31.99 1.75 8.39
C THR A 314 -32.64 2.41 7.16
N GLY A 315 -31.98 2.35 6.00
CA GLY A 315 -32.40 3.02 4.77
C GLY A 315 -31.80 4.42 4.58
N ALA A 316 -31.06 4.94 5.56
CA ALA A 316 -30.33 6.20 5.41
C ALA A 316 -29.25 6.09 4.31
N ILE A 317 -29.02 7.18 3.59
CA ILE A 317 -28.03 7.25 2.51
C ILE A 317 -26.77 7.91 3.05
N VAL A 318 -25.62 7.25 2.85
CA VAL A 318 -24.29 7.76 3.16
C VAL A 318 -23.61 8.15 1.86
N ALA A 319 -23.14 9.39 1.77
CA ALA A 319 -22.38 9.87 0.63
C ALA A 319 -20.91 9.35 0.66
N PRO A 320 -20.24 9.28 -0.50
CA PRO A 320 -18.81 8.95 -0.55
C PRO A 320 -17.98 9.89 0.32
N GLY A 321 -17.13 9.34 1.19
CA GLY A 321 -16.28 10.10 2.12
C GLY A 321 -17.01 10.70 3.33
N GLN A 322 -18.31 10.45 3.49
CA GLN A 322 -19.06 10.96 4.63
C GLN A 322 -18.61 10.26 5.94
N THR A 323 -18.46 11.06 7.00
CA THR A 323 -18.23 10.56 8.36
C THR A 323 -19.48 9.88 8.90
N ILE A 324 -19.34 8.63 9.33
CA ILE A 324 -20.40 7.83 9.92
C ILE A 324 -20.44 8.05 11.44
N LEU A 325 -19.29 8.01 12.09
CA LEU A 325 -19.14 8.21 13.54
C LEU A 325 -17.69 8.53 13.89
N ASP A 326 -17.47 8.98 15.11
CA ASP A 326 -16.16 9.16 15.72
C ASP A 326 -15.91 8.09 16.79
N ILE A 327 -14.68 7.56 16.84
CA ILE A 327 -14.24 6.67 17.92
C ILE A 327 -13.25 7.41 18.81
N VAL A 328 -13.55 7.46 20.11
CA VAL A 328 -12.68 8.00 21.15
C VAL A 328 -11.98 6.85 21.87
N PRO A 329 -10.65 6.68 21.74
CA PRO A 329 -9.97 5.54 22.34
C PRO A 329 -10.04 5.58 23.88
N THR A 330 -10.31 4.43 24.51
CA THR A 330 -10.49 4.33 25.96
C THR A 330 -9.16 4.24 26.73
N LYS A 331 -8.06 3.92 26.05
CA LYS A 331 -6.70 3.78 26.62
C LYS A 331 -5.86 5.04 26.40
N ASN A 332 -6.45 6.20 26.61
CA ASN A 332 -5.71 7.45 26.49
C ASN A 332 -5.11 7.81 27.84
N SER A 333 -3.80 8.05 27.88
CA SER A 333 -3.17 8.73 29.00
C SER A 333 -3.84 10.08 29.20
N LEU A 334 -4.04 10.49 30.44
CA LEU A 334 -4.50 11.85 30.71
C LEU A 334 -3.26 12.75 30.70
N ILE A 335 -3.26 13.74 29.83
CA ILE A 335 -2.23 14.78 29.78
C ILE A 335 -2.78 16.05 30.42
N VAL A 336 -1.88 16.84 31.00
CA VAL A 336 -2.23 18.13 31.59
C VAL A 336 -1.85 19.21 30.60
N GLN A 337 -2.85 19.92 30.09
CA GLN A 337 -2.67 20.97 29.09
C GLN A 337 -2.52 22.31 29.80
N ALA A 338 -1.29 22.83 29.87
CA ALA A 338 -0.98 24.10 30.51
C ALA A 338 -1.01 25.27 29.51
N GLN A 339 -1.60 26.38 29.94
CA GLN A 339 -1.66 27.65 29.22
C GLN A 339 -0.51 28.53 29.67
N VAL A 340 0.51 28.62 28.82
CA VAL A 340 1.71 29.40 29.07
C VAL A 340 1.55 30.79 28.48
N LYS A 341 1.93 31.83 29.23
CA LYS A 341 1.95 33.19 28.73
C LYS A 341 2.99 33.38 27.63
N VAL A 342 2.71 34.28 26.70
CA VAL A 342 3.58 34.57 25.55
C VAL A 342 4.98 35.04 25.97
N GLU A 343 5.08 35.74 27.09
CA GLU A 343 6.36 36.23 27.65
C GLU A 343 7.30 35.09 28.09
N ASP A 344 6.73 33.96 28.52
CA ASP A 344 7.47 32.86 29.15
C ASP A 344 7.92 31.77 28.16
N ILE A 345 7.46 31.81 26.90
CA ILE A 345 7.73 30.78 25.88
C ILE A 345 9.23 30.60 25.59
N SER A 346 10.00 31.68 25.70
CA SER A 346 11.44 31.67 25.42
C SER A 346 12.22 30.76 26.37
N SER A 347 11.70 30.54 27.58
CA SER A 347 12.34 29.77 28.65
C SER A 347 11.88 28.31 28.70
N LEU A 348 11.00 27.89 27.78
CA LEU A 348 10.46 26.53 27.76
C LEU A 348 11.09 25.67 26.65
N ARG A 349 11.29 24.41 26.98
CA ARG A 349 11.75 23.35 26.08
C ARG A 349 10.98 22.06 26.36
N ALA A 350 10.93 21.18 25.37
CA ALA A 350 10.43 19.82 25.58
C ALA A 350 11.35 19.08 26.57
N ASP A 351 10.78 18.11 27.28
CA ASP A 351 11.41 17.27 28.31
C ASP A 351 11.81 18.01 29.61
N MET A 352 11.37 19.26 29.80
CA MET A 352 11.50 19.94 31.09
C MET A 352 10.62 19.29 32.16
N THR A 353 11.11 19.31 33.41
CA THR A 353 10.37 18.80 34.57
C THR A 353 9.32 19.81 34.98
N ALA A 354 8.09 19.33 35.17
CA ALA A 354 6.94 20.12 35.56
C ALA A 354 6.30 19.55 36.81
N GLU A 355 6.04 20.41 37.78
CA GLU A 355 5.29 20.09 38.99
C GLU A 355 3.81 20.39 38.76
N VAL A 356 2.98 19.36 38.76
CA VAL A 356 1.54 19.48 38.57
C VAL A 356 0.83 19.45 39.92
N ARG A 357 0.05 20.50 40.18
CA ARG A 357 -0.79 20.62 41.37
C ARG A 357 -2.26 20.69 40.97
N PHE A 358 -3.03 19.65 41.28
CA PHE A 358 -4.46 19.61 41.01
C PHE A 358 -5.22 20.52 42.00
N THR A 359 -5.76 21.64 41.50
CA THR A 359 -6.41 22.66 42.35
C THR A 359 -7.77 22.23 42.86
N SER A 360 -8.34 21.16 42.29
CA SER A 360 -9.59 20.53 42.77
C SER A 360 -9.46 19.79 44.10
N TYR A 361 -8.24 19.51 44.57
CA TYR A 361 -7.99 18.80 45.83
C TYR A 361 -7.41 19.74 46.90
N LYS A 362 -7.51 19.36 48.19
CA LYS A 362 -7.01 20.17 49.32
C LYS A 362 -5.49 20.33 49.22
N GLN A 363 -5.04 21.54 48.87
CA GLN A 363 -3.63 21.86 48.58
C GLN A 363 -2.63 21.54 49.71
N ARG A 364 -3.10 21.48 50.97
CA ARG A 364 -2.25 21.23 52.14
C ARG A 364 -1.93 19.76 52.38
N THR A 365 -2.72 18.85 51.82
CA THR A 365 -2.60 17.39 52.03
C THR A 365 -2.36 16.62 50.74
N THR A 366 -2.46 17.29 49.59
CA THR A 366 -2.31 16.64 48.28
C THR A 366 -0.86 16.75 47.84
N PRO A 367 -0.17 15.63 47.57
CA PRO A 367 1.19 15.66 47.05
C PRO A 367 1.22 16.32 45.67
N VAL A 368 2.35 16.96 45.37
CA VAL A 368 2.64 17.45 44.01
C VAL A 368 3.00 16.25 43.16
N ILE A 369 2.46 16.17 41.95
CA ILE A 369 2.79 15.09 41.01
C ILE A 369 3.75 15.63 39.97
N HIS A 370 4.87 14.96 39.76
CA HIS A 370 5.82 15.34 38.74
C HIS A 370 5.33 14.87 37.36
N GLY A 371 5.61 15.69 36.36
CA GLY A 371 5.38 15.41 34.97
C GLY A 371 6.51 15.96 34.11
N ARG A 372 6.48 15.61 32.84
CA ARG A 372 7.43 16.13 31.84
C ARG A 372 6.69 16.84 30.73
N VAL A 373 7.25 17.94 30.26
CA VAL A 373 6.72 18.68 29.11
C VAL A 373 6.91 17.81 27.86
N ALA A 374 5.83 17.15 27.43
CA ALA A 374 5.87 16.26 26.27
C ALA A 374 5.95 17.07 24.97
N ARG A 375 5.16 18.15 24.87
CA ARG A 375 5.10 18.99 23.67
C ARG A 375 4.72 20.42 24.02
N ILE A 376 5.25 21.36 23.25
CA ILE A 376 4.85 22.77 23.28
C ILE A 376 4.27 23.11 21.91
N SER A 377 3.17 23.86 21.86
CA SER A 377 2.56 24.28 20.60
C SER A 377 3.52 25.17 19.80
N ALA A 378 3.65 24.88 18.51
CA ALA A 378 4.50 25.67 17.62
C ALA A 378 3.94 27.08 17.37
N ASP A 379 2.62 27.24 17.54
CA ASP A 379 1.92 28.51 17.36
C ASP A 379 1.12 28.88 18.61
N ARG A 380 0.80 30.16 18.69
CA ARG A 380 0.06 30.82 19.76
C ARG A 380 -1.44 30.69 19.50
N VAL A 381 -2.18 30.26 20.51
CA VAL A 381 -3.65 30.15 20.47
C VAL A 381 -4.25 31.34 21.21
N THR A 382 -5.33 31.89 20.69
CA THR A 382 -6.08 32.98 21.35
C THR A 382 -7.29 32.39 22.06
N ASP A 383 -7.48 32.74 23.33
CA ASP A 383 -8.68 32.36 24.07
C ASP A 383 -9.91 33.07 23.45
N PRO A 384 -10.93 32.33 22.96
CA PRO A 384 -12.14 32.91 22.40
C PRO A 384 -12.93 33.79 23.38
N LYS A 385 -12.77 33.59 24.69
CA LYS A 385 -13.52 34.31 25.73
C LYS A 385 -12.80 35.57 26.22
N THR A 386 -11.49 35.47 26.42
CA THR A 386 -10.70 36.55 27.02
C THR A 386 -9.90 37.36 26.00
N GLY A 387 -9.68 36.83 24.79
CA GLY A 387 -8.88 37.46 23.75
C GLY A 387 -7.38 37.47 24.03
N PHE A 388 -6.93 36.95 25.18
CA PHE A 388 -5.52 36.86 25.50
C PHE A 388 -4.87 35.70 24.75
N PRO A 389 -3.71 35.94 24.12
CA PRO A 389 -3.00 34.88 23.43
C PRO A 389 -2.10 34.09 24.39
N TYR A 390 -2.01 32.78 24.22
CA TYR A 390 -1.21 31.87 25.04
C TYR A 390 -0.61 30.73 24.20
N TYR A 391 0.41 30.08 24.72
CA TYR A 391 0.96 28.83 24.18
C TYR A 391 0.44 27.63 24.98
N ILE A 392 0.33 26.49 24.32
CA ILE A 392 -0.10 25.25 24.94
C ILE A 392 1.13 24.40 25.23
N ALA A 393 1.32 24.00 26.47
CA ALA A 393 2.28 22.98 26.86
C ALA A 393 1.53 21.72 27.33
N ASP A 394 1.71 20.62 26.60
CA ASP A 394 1.17 19.30 26.95
C ASP A 394 2.16 18.63 27.92
N ILE A 395 1.72 18.34 29.15
CA ILE A 395 2.53 17.73 30.20
C ILE A 395 2.05 16.30 30.43
N ALA A 396 2.95 15.34 30.25
CA ALA A 396 2.74 13.94 30.59
C ALA A 396 3.03 13.72 32.08
N VAL A 397 2.02 13.30 32.82
CA VAL A 397 2.10 13.04 34.26
C VAL A 397 2.77 11.69 34.50
N ASP A 398 3.63 11.58 35.52
CA ASP A 398 4.23 10.30 35.89
C ASP A 398 3.17 9.35 36.45
N GLN A 399 2.94 8.22 35.76
CA GLN A 399 1.93 7.23 36.14
C GLN A 399 2.28 6.51 37.45
N GLN A 400 3.56 6.40 37.81
CA GLN A 400 3.98 5.71 39.04
C GLN A 400 3.64 6.55 40.27
N GLU A 401 3.90 7.86 40.22
CA GLU A 401 3.54 8.78 41.30
C GLU A 401 2.02 8.94 41.43
N LEU A 402 1.30 8.97 40.31
CA LEU A 402 -0.16 9.01 40.31
C LEU A 402 -0.75 7.74 40.93
N ALA A 403 -0.19 6.56 40.63
CA ALA A 403 -0.62 5.30 41.24
C ALA A 403 -0.30 5.22 42.75
N ALA A 404 0.78 5.86 43.20
CA ALA A 404 1.14 5.97 44.61
C ALA A 404 0.26 6.96 45.41
N ALA A 405 -0.54 7.78 44.71
CA ALA A 405 -1.48 8.74 45.30
C ALA A 405 -2.95 8.37 44.99
N PRO A 406 -3.48 7.25 45.54
CA PRO A 406 -4.83 6.74 45.23
C PRO A 406 -5.98 7.71 45.58
N GLN A 407 -5.70 8.76 46.35
CA GLN A 407 -6.62 9.86 46.64
C GLN A 407 -6.84 10.83 45.46
N ILE A 408 -6.05 10.76 44.38
CA ILE A 408 -6.14 11.60 43.19
C ILE A 408 -6.68 10.76 42.03
N GLN A 409 -7.91 11.04 41.59
CA GLN A 409 -8.51 10.39 40.44
C GLN A 409 -8.74 11.45 39.35
N LEU A 410 -8.00 11.34 38.25
CA LEU A 410 -8.03 12.35 37.20
C LEU A 410 -9.28 12.20 36.33
N TYR A 411 -9.91 13.34 36.02
CA TYR A 411 -11.05 13.42 35.10
C TYR A 411 -10.77 14.48 34.03
N PRO A 412 -11.16 14.26 32.76
CA PRO A 412 -11.09 15.29 31.73
C PRO A 412 -11.83 16.56 32.16
N GLY A 413 -11.21 17.73 31.95
CA GLY A 413 -11.75 19.02 32.37
C GLY A 413 -11.37 19.46 33.78
N MET A 414 -10.64 18.66 34.55
CA MET A 414 -10.17 19.02 35.89
C MET A 414 -9.14 20.17 35.83
N PRO A 415 -9.30 21.27 36.60
CA PRO A 415 -8.32 22.33 36.68
C PRO A 415 -7.08 21.90 37.47
N ALA A 416 -5.92 22.31 36.99
CA ALA A 416 -4.63 22.12 37.60
C ALA A 416 -3.79 23.39 37.47
N SER A 417 -2.77 23.52 38.29
CA SER A 417 -1.74 24.55 38.15
C SER A 417 -0.42 23.83 37.95
N VAL A 418 0.35 24.26 36.97
CA VAL A 418 1.62 23.64 36.60
C VAL A 418 2.72 24.65 36.83
N MET A 419 3.76 24.18 37.51
CA MET A 419 5.01 24.90 37.68
C MET A 419 6.10 24.19 36.87
N ILE A 420 6.52 24.78 35.76
CA ILE A 420 7.56 24.22 34.90
C ILE A 420 8.90 24.77 35.37
N VAL A 421 9.82 23.89 35.78
CA VAL A 421 11.15 24.28 36.26
C VAL A 421 12.00 24.67 35.06
N THR A 422 12.43 25.93 35.01
CA THR A 422 13.28 26.47 33.94
C THR A 422 14.75 26.46 34.34
N GLU A 423 15.63 26.88 33.42
CA GLU A 423 17.07 26.98 33.67
C GLU A 423 17.40 27.83 34.90
N GLU A 424 18.45 27.44 35.62
CA GLU A 424 18.97 28.14 36.80
C GLU A 424 19.60 29.47 36.35
N ARG A 425 19.14 30.58 36.95
CA ARG A 425 19.78 31.90 36.76
C ARG A 425 20.49 32.30 38.04
N THR A 426 21.62 32.98 37.93
CA THR A 426 22.32 33.48 39.12
C THR A 426 21.67 34.76 39.62
N ALA A 427 21.79 35.05 40.92
CA ALA A 427 21.25 36.29 41.50
C ALA A 427 21.81 37.55 40.81
N LEU A 428 23.06 37.48 40.35
CA LEU A 428 23.71 38.55 39.60
C LEU A 428 23.08 38.74 38.21
N ASP A 429 22.74 37.66 37.50
CA ASP A 429 22.12 37.69 36.18
C ASP A 429 20.68 38.23 36.21
N TYR A 430 19.93 37.94 37.28
CA TYR A 430 18.58 38.51 37.48
C TYR A 430 18.61 40.04 37.65
N ILE A 431 19.61 40.58 38.35
CA ILE A 431 19.74 42.02 38.65
C ILE A 431 20.34 42.78 37.46
N LEU A 432 21.38 42.25 36.81
CA LEU A 432 22.11 42.92 35.73
C LEU A 432 21.59 42.57 34.32
N GLY A 433 20.81 41.49 34.19
CA GLY A 433 20.22 41.03 32.93
C GLY A 433 19.51 42.14 32.15
N PRO A 434 18.55 42.89 32.76
CA PRO A 434 17.82 43.98 32.10
C PRO A 434 18.72 45.13 31.63
N LEU A 435 19.75 45.48 32.41
CA LEU A 435 20.72 46.53 32.06
C LEU A 435 21.54 46.14 30.82
N SER A 436 21.98 44.88 30.74
CA SER A 436 22.73 44.39 29.59
C SER A 436 21.89 44.35 28.31
N THR A 437 20.61 43.96 28.40
CA THR A 437 19.69 43.90 27.25
C THR A 437 19.28 45.28 26.78
N SER A 438 19.03 46.24 27.69
CA SER A 438 18.74 47.63 27.33
C SER A 438 19.94 48.33 26.68
N LEU A 439 21.17 48.05 27.13
CA LEU A 439 22.39 48.58 26.49
C LEU A 439 22.57 48.01 25.07
N HIS A 440 22.35 46.69 24.88
CA HIS A 440 22.43 46.08 23.54
C HIS A 440 21.32 46.57 22.60
N ALA A 441 20.11 46.83 23.11
CA ALA A 441 19.01 47.41 22.33
C ALA A 441 19.28 48.87 21.92
N ALA A 442 19.96 49.65 22.77
CA ALA A 442 20.33 51.03 22.48
C ALA A 442 21.43 51.16 21.39
N PHE A 443 22.28 50.13 21.21
CA PHE A 443 23.34 50.11 20.19
C PHE A 443 22.93 49.45 18.85
N ARG A 444 21.70 48.95 18.73
CA ARG A 444 21.12 48.51 17.46
C ARG A 444 19.85 49.29 17.17
N GLN A 445 20.02 50.50 16.66
CA GLN A 445 18.96 51.21 15.97
C GLN A 445 18.86 50.71 14.53
N LYS A 446 17.64 50.34 14.12
CA LYS A 446 17.22 50.30 12.72
C LYS A 446 16.21 51.39 12.51
#